data_AF-A0A5N5LUN4-F1
#
_entry.id   AF-A0A5N5LUN4-F1
#
_cell.length_a   1.000
_cell.length_b   1.000
_cell.length_c   1.000
_cell.angle_alpha   90.00
_cell.angle_beta   90.00
_cell.angle_gamma   90.00
#
_symmetry.space_group_name_H-M   'P 1'
#
loop_
_entity.id
_entity.type
_entity.pdbx_description
1 polymer ?
#
loop_
_entity_poly.entity_id
_entity_poly.type
_entity_poly.pdbx_seq_one_letter_code
_entity_poly.pdbx_strand_id
1 'polypeptide(L)'
;MSIRYQCYKGYRMEGSDLLTCEENGWNPPPPKCNIVTCLKPPVINNGHFNPLKEKYEYGQTVTYLCEKGFRLQGASTISCSDNGTFQPSPQCLGKSLRKSQTSFES
;
A
#
# COMPACT_ATOMS: atom_id res chain seq x y z
N MET A 1 -25.59 -25.42 -15.54
CA MET A 1 -24.11 -25.32 -15.59
C MET A 1 -23.71 -24.00 -14.94
N SER A 2 -22.71 -23.99 -14.06
CA SER A 2 -22.26 -22.75 -13.42
C SER A 2 -20.74 -22.61 -13.46
N ILE A 3 -20.27 -21.37 -13.47
CA ILE A 3 -18.85 -21.02 -13.47
C ILE A 3 -18.58 -19.98 -12.40
N ARG A 4 -17.37 -20.00 -11.84
CA ARG A 4 -16.90 -18.98 -10.90
C ARG A 4 -15.81 -18.13 -11.51
N TYR A 5 -15.98 -16.82 -11.43
CA TYR A 5 -14.99 -15.83 -11.77
C TYR A 5 -14.07 -15.56 -10.58
N GLN A 6 -12.82 -15.23 -10.87
CA GLN A 6 -11.88 -14.77 -9.87
C GLN A 6 -11.02 -13.66 -10.47
N CYS A 7 -10.90 -12.56 -9.75
CA CYS A 7 -10.02 -11.46 -10.15
C CYS A 7 -8.57 -11.78 -9.79
N TYR A 8 -7.64 -11.24 -10.57
CA TYR A 8 -6.22 -11.30 -10.24
C TYR A 8 -5.93 -10.56 -8.93
N LYS A 9 -4.80 -10.91 -8.30
CA LYS A 9 -4.33 -10.21 -7.10
C LYS A 9 -4.19 -8.72 -7.39
N GLY A 10 -4.69 -7.88 -6.48
CA GLY A 10 -4.70 -6.43 -6.65
C GLY A 10 -5.88 -5.88 -7.45
N TYR A 11 -6.86 -6.72 -7.78
CA TYR A 11 -8.13 -6.30 -8.38
C TYR A 11 -9.29 -6.69 -7.48
N ARG A 12 -10.27 -5.79 -7.37
CA ARG A 12 -11.51 -5.98 -6.61
C ARG A 12 -12.65 -6.31 -7.58
N MET A 13 -13.40 -7.34 -7.24
CA MET A 13 -14.58 -7.77 -7.99
C MET A 13 -15.76 -6.84 -7.72
N GLU A 14 -16.45 -6.47 -8.79
CA GLU A 14 -17.72 -5.76 -8.80
C GLU A 14 -18.75 -6.62 -9.58
N GLY A 15 -19.72 -7.18 -8.87
CA GLY A 15 -20.71 -8.11 -9.42
C GLY A 15 -20.70 -9.48 -8.71
N SER A 16 -21.33 -10.48 -9.32
CA SER A 16 -21.35 -11.87 -8.81
C SER A 16 -20.11 -12.62 -9.26
N ASP A 17 -19.50 -13.39 -8.34
CA ASP A 17 -18.46 -14.35 -8.69
C ASP A 17 -19.04 -15.59 -9.36
N LEU A 18 -20.31 -15.94 -9.10
CA LEU A 18 -20.97 -17.13 -9.62
C LEU A 18 -21.94 -16.76 -10.74
N LEU A 19 -21.73 -17.38 -11.90
CA LEU A 19 -22.57 -17.25 -13.09
C LEU A 19 -23.25 -18.59 -13.38
N THR A 20 -24.54 -18.55 -13.72
CA THR A 20 -25.31 -19.73 -14.13
C THR A 20 -25.73 -19.59 -15.58
N CYS A 21 -25.55 -20.65 -16.36
CA CYS A 21 -26.02 -20.69 -17.74
C CYS A 21 -27.52 -21.00 -17.74
N GLU A 22 -28.31 -20.02 -18.18
CA GLU A 22 -29.76 -20.07 -18.39
C GLU A 22 -30.07 -20.06 -19.89
N GLU A 23 -31.36 -20.11 -20.26
CA GLU A 23 -31.80 -20.13 -21.67
C GLU A 23 -31.29 -18.93 -22.49
N ASN A 24 -31.15 -17.77 -21.85
CA ASN A 24 -30.69 -16.52 -22.48
C ASN A 24 -29.18 -16.28 -22.33
N GLY A 25 -28.43 -17.24 -21.82
CA GLY A 25 -26.98 -17.15 -21.58
C GLY A 25 -26.62 -17.05 -20.10
N TRP A 26 -25.45 -16.47 -19.81
CA TRP A 26 -24.95 -16.36 -18.44
C TRP A 26 -25.71 -15.29 -17.65
N ASN A 27 -26.26 -15.70 -16.52
CA ASN A 27 -26.97 -14.85 -15.58
C ASN A 27 -26.46 -15.10 -14.15
N PRO A 28 -26.09 -14.05 -13.38
CA PRO A 28 -25.96 -12.63 -13.77
C PRO A 28 -24.88 -12.39 -14.84
N PRO A 29 -24.74 -11.17 -15.42
CA PRO A 29 -23.67 -10.89 -16.37
C PRO A 29 -22.27 -11.03 -15.72
N PRO A 30 -21.21 -11.22 -16.54
CA PRO A 30 -19.84 -11.33 -16.04
C PRO A 30 -19.44 -10.15 -15.14
N PRO A 31 -18.75 -10.40 -14.01
CA PRO A 31 -18.33 -9.33 -13.11
C PRO A 31 -17.21 -8.48 -13.71
N LYS A 32 -17.05 -7.26 -13.19
CA LYS A 32 -15.91 -6.41 -13.51
C LYS A 32 -14.83 -6.56 -12.45
N CYS A 33 -13.57 -6.59 -12.87
CA CYS A 33 -12.42 -6.56 -11.97
C CYS A 33 -11.77 -5.19 -12.05
N ASN A 34 -11.97 -4.36 -11.04
CA ASN A 34 -11.39 -3.02 -10.96
C ASN A 34 -10.07 -3.07 -10.20
N ILE A 35 -9.04 -2.36 -10.67
CA ILE A 35 -7.76 -2.31 -9.96
C ILE A 35 -7.95 -1.69 -8.57
N VAL A 36 -7.30 -2.26 -7.56
CA VAL A 36 -7.29 -1.71 -6.21
C VAL A 36 -6.48 -0.42 -6.23
N THR A 37 -7.04 0.63 -5.62
CA THR A 37 -6.39 1.92 -5.48
C THR A 37 -6.17 2.26 -4.02
N CYS A 38 -4.93 2.58 -3.64
CA CYS A 38 -4.60 3.14 -2.34
C CYS A 38 -4.73 4.66 -2.35
N LEU A 39 -5.22 5.22 -1.24
CA LEU A 39 -5.21 6.66 -1.02
C LEU A 39 -3.81 7.15 -0.65
N LYS A 40 -3.59 8.46 -0.80
CA LYS A 40 -2.35 9.13 -0.40
C LYS A 40 -1.88 8.64 0.98
N PRO A 41 -0.64 8.10 1.08
CA PRO A 41 -0.15 7.61 2.35
C PRO A 41 0.01 8.74 3.37
N PRO A 42 -0.01 8.43 4.68
CA PRO A 42 0.12 9.44 5.72
C PRO A 42 1.46 10.16 5.63
N VAL A 43 1.42 11.46 5.88
CA VAL A 43 2.64 12.29 5.98
C VAL A 43 3.35 11.93 7.27
N ILE A 44 4.67 11.80 7.21
CA ILE A 44 5.52 11.50 8.37
C ILE A 44 6.21 12.78 8.83
N ASN A 45 6.44 12.92 10.14
CA ASN A 45 7.18 14.07 10.66
C ASN A 45 8.63 14.03 10.19
N ASN A 46 9.18 15.19 9.80
CA ASN A 46 10.56 15.35 9.32
C ASN A 46 10.90 14.45 8.11
N GLY A 47 9.91 14.22 7.24
CA GLY A 47 10.09 13.47 6.02
C GLY A 47 9.04 13.78 4.96
N HIS A 48 9.37 13.45 3.72
CA HIS A 48 8.51 13.60 2.55
C HIS A 48 8.54 12.32 1.71
N PHE A 49 7.65 12.19 0.74
CA PHE A 49 7.61 11.04 -0.16
C PHE A 49 7.36 11.44 -1.61
N ASN A 50 7.85 10.62 -2.53
CA ASN A 50 7.70 10.81 -3.97
C ASN A 50 7.37 9.47 -4.67
N PRO A 51 6.59 9.48 -5.77
CA PRO A 51 5.87 10.62 -6.33
C PRO A 51 4.70 11.05 -5.43
N LEU A 52 4.29 12.32 -5.47
CA LEU A 52 3.13 12.83 -4.73
C LEU A 52 1.88 12.74 -5.61
N LYS A 53 1.05 11.73 -5.36
CA LYS A 53 -0.27 11.53 -5.99
C LYS A 53 -1.36 11.40 -4.92
N GLU A 54 -2.60 11.71 -5.29
CA GLU A 54 -3.77 11.48 -4.42
C GLU A 54 -4.17 10.01 -4.33
N LYS A 55 -3.96 9.27 -5.43
CA LYS A 55 -4.30 7.85 -5.56
C LYS A 55 -3.15 7.10 -6.22
N TYR A 56 -2.97 5.85 -5.81
CA TYR A 56 -1.97 4.93 -6.33
C TYR A 56 -2.63 3.61 -6.65
N GLU A 57 -2.28 3.05 -7.79
CA GLU A 57 -2.77 1.73 -8.20
C GLU A 57 -1.97 0.62 -7.50
N TYR A 58 -2.57 -0.55 -7.39
CA TYR A 58 -1.90 -1.74 -6.88
C TYR A 58 -0.52 -1.94 -7.50
N GLY A 59 0.48 -2.18 -6.66
CA GLY A 59 1.87 -2.35 -7.08
C GLY A 59 2.65 -1.05 -7.32
N GLN A 60 1.99 0.12 -7.38
CA GLN A 60 2.71 1.39 -7.41
C GLN A 60 3.43 1.65 -6.09
N THR A 61 4.62 2.23 -6.17
CA THR A 61 5.49 2.47 -5.03
C THR A 61 5.70 3.94 -4.76
N VAL A 62 5.84 4.28 -3.48
CA VAL A 62 6.33 5.58 -3.02
C VAL A 62 7.61 5.41 -2.22
N THR A 63 8.54 6.35 -2.40
CA THR A 63 9.80 6.40 -1.67
C THR A 63 9.74 7.52 -0.64
N TYR A 64 10.00 7.19 0.62
CA TYR A 64 10.12 8.14 1.72
C TYR A 64 11.56 8.60 1.90
N LEU A 65 11.71 9.90 2.12
CA LEU A 65 12.97 10.57 2.36
C LEU A 65 12.85 11.39 3.65
N CYS A 66 13.79 11.20 4.57
CA CYS A 66 13.87 12.01 5.78
C CYS A 66 14.62 13.32 5.53
N GLU A 67 14.25 14.34 6.28
CA GLU A 67 14.94 15.62 6.31
C GLU A 67 16.36 15.51 6.90
N LYS A 68 17.17 16.53 6.64
CA LYS A 68 18.57 16.59 7.08
C LYS A 68 18.64 16.49 8.62
N GLY A 69 19.41 15.52 9.11
CA GLY A 69 19.56 15.28 10.55
C GLY A 69 18.69 14.14 11.10
N PHE A 70 17.80 13.58 10.28
CA PHE A 70 16.99 12.41 10.61
C PHE A 70 17.47 11.17 9.84
N ARG A 71 17.16 10.00 10.38
CA ARG A 71 17.41 8.70 9.76
C ARG A 71 16.09 7.97 9.61
N LEU A 72 15.88 7.39 8.43
CA LEU A 72 14.72 6.55 8.17
C LEU A 72 14.85 5.22 8.94
N GLN A 73 13.80 4.86 9.66
CA GLN A 73 13.61 3.57 10.28
C GLN A 73 12.47 2.83 9.56
N GLY A 74 12.77 1.63 9.09
CA GLY A 74 11.86 0.82 8.27
C GLY A 74 12.22 0.86 6.78
N ALA A 75 11.27 0.44 5.94
CA ALA A 75 11.45 0.42 4.50
C ALA A 75 11.37 1.83 3.90
N SER A 76 12.36 2.21 3.08
CA SER A 76 12.34 3.49 2.35
C SER A 76 11.31 3.51 1.24
N THR A 77 10.99 2.36 0.67
CA THR A 77 10.03 2.24 -0.41
C THR A 77 8.88 1.36 0.03
N ILE A 78 7.65 1.81 -0.18
CA ILE A 78 6.44 1.07 0.16
C ILE A 78 5.52 1.00 -1.05
N SER A 79 4.83 -0.12 -1.21
CA SER A 79 3.93 -0.40 -2.34
C SER A 79 2.47 -0.38 -1.91
N CYS A 80 1.59 0.03 -2.83
CA CYS A 80 0.15 -0.12 -2.64
C CYS A 80 -0.24 -1.61 -2.60
N SER A 81 -0.81 -2.03 -1.47
CA SER A 81 -1.22 -3.42 -1.22
C SER A 81 -2.60 -3.73 -1.84
N ASP A 82 -2.94 -5.01 -1.96
CA ASP A 82 -4.25 -5.48 -2.42
C ASP A 82 -5.40 -5.09 -1.46
N ASN A 83 -5.06 -4.73 -0.23
CA ASN A 83 -6.01 -4.19 0.76
C ASN A 83 -6.28 -2.68 0.60
N GLY A 84 -5.72 -2.02 -0.42
CA GLY A 84 -5.91 -0.58 -0.64
C GLY A 84 -5.18 0.30 0.38
N THR A 85 -4.18 -0.25 1.08
CA THR A 85 -3.38 0.47 2.07
C THR A 85 -1.89 0.39 1.74
N PHE A 86 -1.17 1.39 2.25
CA PHE A 86 0.28 1.46 2.24
C PHE A 86 0.83 0.86 3.53
N GLN A 87 1.67 -0.18 3.44
CA GLN A 87 2.31 -0.79 4.59
C GLN A 87 3.74 -1.25 4.27
N PRO A 88 4.65 -1.23 5.26
CA PRO A 88 4.55 -0.58 6.59
C PRO A 88 4.78 0.95 6.54
N SER A 89 4.41 1.71 7.57
CA SER A 89 4.66 3.16 7.63
C SER A 89 6.08 3.47 8.16
N PRO A 90 6.98 4.04 7.35
CA PRO A 90 8.33 4.39 7.81
C PRO A 90 8.31 5.56 8.80
N GLN A 91 9.34 5.65 9.65
CA GLN A 91 9.48 6.74 10.62
C GLN A 91 10.83 7.45 10.42
N CYS A 92 10.85 8.77 10.51
CA CYS A 92 12.09 9.54 10.53
C CYS A 92 12.47 9.84 11.98
N LEU A 93 13.45 9.09 12.50
CA LEU A 93 13.98 9.33 13.83
C LEU A 93 15.13 10.32 13.74
N GLY A 94 15.17 11.29 14.67
CA GLY A 94 16.33 12.16 14.79
C GLY A 94 17.58 11.31 14.99
N LYS A 95 18.71 11.73 14.43
CA LYS A 95 20.00 11.20 14.85
C LYS A 95 20.18 11.62 16.31
N SER A 96 19.68 10.81 17.25
CA SER A 96 20.10 10.96 18.63
C SER A 96 21.61 10.88 18.58
N LEU A 97 22.28 11.93 19.06
CA LEU A 97 23.64 11.81 19.51
C LEU A 97 23.59 10.66 20.52
N ARG A 98 24.00 9.46 20.10
CA ARG A 98 24.39 8.43 21.04
C ARG A 98 25.46 9.11 21.87
N LYS A 99 25.14 9.47 23.12
CA LYS A 99 26.16 9.61 24.16
C LYS A 99 26.85 8.24 24.20
N SER A 100 27.83 8.02 23.34
CA SER A 100 28.73 6.89 23.48
C SER A 100 29.75 7.29 24.54
N GLN A 101 29.54 6.72 25.73
CA GLN A 101 30.52 6.48 26.79
C GLN A 101 31.03 7.70 27.57
N THR A 102 30.68 7.75 28.85
CA THR A 102 31.70 7.75 29.89
C THR A 102 31.19 6.91 31.06
N SER A 103 31.77 5.73 31.23
CA SER A 103 31.98 5.16 32.56
C SER A 103 32.68 6.20 33.43
N PHE A 104 32.18 6.40 34.64
CA PHE A 104 32.83 6.90 35.87
C PHE A 104 31.88 7.82 36.64
N GLU A 105 31.39 7.34 37.78
CA GLU A 105 31.14 8.09 39.02
C GLU A 105 30.88 6.99 40.08
N SER A 106 31.94 6.57 40.78
CA SER A 106 32.46 7.11 42.05
C SER A 106 31.66 6.62 43.26
#